data_AF-A0A934NA98-F1
#
_entry.id   AF-A0A934NA98-F1
#
_cell.length_a   1.000
_cell.length_b   1.000
_cell.length_c   1.000
_cell.angle_alpha   90.00
_cell.angle_beta   90.00
_cell.angle_gamma   90.00
#
_symmetry.space_group_name_H-M   'P 1'
#
loop_
_entity.id
_entity.type
_entity.pdbx_description
1 polymer ?
#
loop_
_entity_poly.entity_id
_entity_poly.type
_entity_poly.pdbx_seq_one_letter_code
_entity_poly.pdbx_strand_id
1 'polypeptide(L)'
;MSQGEPWVLAVDAGDAPVEERARFQAEAEAMLEFHAGWALLSTCHRVELYGMGPVPRWPGVRTLRGRPAALRLIGVAAGLESAVPGEDEVLRQVRDALAAARRRGVDERLARLFEVAIATG
;
A
#
# COMPACT_ATOMS: atom_id res chain seq x y z
N MET A 1 2.35 -23.29 5.01
CA MET A 1 1.43 -22.62 4.05
C MET A 1 0.88 -21.37 4.71
N SER A 2 1.43 -20.22 4.35
CA SER A 2 1.15 -18.91 4.97
C SER A 2 -0.15 -18.30 4.40
N GLN A 3 -1.30 -18.82 4.82
CA GLN A 3 -2.63 -18.39 4.34
C GLN A 3 -3.09 -17.04 4.93
N GLY A 4 -2.17 -16.18 5.35
CA GLY A 4 -2.55 -14.95 6.05
C GLY A 4 -1.43 -13.93 6.28
N GLU A 5 -0.31 -14.01 5.54
CA GLU A 5 0.69 -12.95 5.62
C GLU A 5 0.29 -11.73 4.78
N PRO A 6 0.56 -10.51 5.26
CA PRO A 6 0.39 -9.31 4.46
C PRO A 6 1.41 -9.29 3.32
N TRP A 7 1.06 -8.61 2.26
CA TRP A 7 1.95 -8.35 1.14
C TRP A 7 1.74 -6.95 0.60
N VAL A 8 2.76 -6.45 -0.07
CA VAL A 8 2.69 -5.19 -0.81
C VAL A 8 3.42 -5.32 -2.13
N LEU A 9 2.79 -4.83 -3.20
CA LEU A 9 3.40 -4.51 -4.47
C LEU A 9 3.69 -3.01 -4.49
N ALA A 10 4.95 -2.62 -4.61
CA ALA A 10 5.39 -1.26 -4.45
C ALA A 10 6.14 -0.73 -5.68
N VAL A 11 5.77 0.46 -6.13
CA VAL A 11 6.47 1.22 -7.17
C VAL A 11 6.79 2.61 -6.62
N ASP A 12 8.07 2.94 -6.54
CA ASP A 12 8.60 4.19 -6.00
C ASP A 12 9.15 5.10 -7.10
N ALA A 13 9.08 6.40 -6.91
CA ALA A 13 9.60 7.39 -7.86
C ALA A 13 11.12 7.33 -8.05
N GLY A 14 11.86 6.79 -7.08
CA GLY A 14 13.30 6.57 -7.20
C GLY A 14 13.67 5.41 -8.13
N ASP A 15 12.75 4.46 -8.33
CA ASP A 15 13.00 3.21 -9.06
C ASP A 15 12.28 3.18 -10.42
N ALA A 16 11.19 3.96 -10.59
CA ALA A 16 10.36 3.95 -11.79
C ALA A 16 9.92 5.35 -12.25
N PRO A 17 9.87 5.62 -13.56
CA PRO A 17 9.41 6.90 -14.11
C PRO A 17 7.90 7.12 -13.87
N VAL A 18 7.43 8.35 -14.09
CA VAL A 18 6.05 8.74 -13.75
C VAL A 18 5.01 7.96 -14.56
N GLU A 19 5.32 7.65 -15.82
CA GLU A 19 4.45 6.90 -16.72
C GLU A 19 4.25 5.47 -16.23
N GLU A 20 5.29 4.85 -15.70
CA GLU A 20 5.23 3.50 -15.15
C GLU A 20 4.43 3.47 -13.84
N ARG A 21 4.60 4.48 -12.97
CA ARG A 21 3.78 4.62 -11.75
C ARG A 21 2.31 4.83 -12.08
N ALA A 22 2.00 5.70 -13.05
CA ALA A 22 0.64 5.98 -13.48
C ALA A 22 -0.02 4.74 -14.10
N ARG A 23 0.72 3.98 -14.92
CA ARG A 23 0.26 2.69 -15.46
C ARG A 23 -0.05 1.70 -14.35
N PHE A 24 0.86 1.52 -13.39
CA PHE A 24 0.64 0.61 -12.26
C PHE A 24 -0.57 1.03 -11.41
N GLN A 25 -0.76 2.33 -11.16
CA GLN A 25 -1.93 2.83 -10.45
C GLN A 25 -3.23 2.47 -11.18
N ALA A 26 -3.33 2.75 -12.49
CA ALA A 26 -4.53 2.48 -13.26
C ALA A 26 -4.86 0.98 -13.31
N GLU A 27 -3.85 0.14 -13.52
CA GLU A 27 -3.99 -1.32 -13.47
C GLU A 27 -4.43 -1.80 -12.07
N ALA A 28 -3.89 -1.21 -11.00
CA ALA A 28 -4.26 -1.56 -9.63
C ALA A 28 -5.70 -1.16 -9.31
N GLU A 29 -6.13 0.02 -9.72
CA GLU A 29 -7.52 0.50 -9.59
C GLU A 29 -8.51 -0.43 -10.31
N ALA A 30 -8.17 -0.91 -11.51
CA ALA A 30 -8.99 -1.90 -12.22
C ALA A 30 -9.05 -3.24 -11.47
N MET A 31 -7.93 -3.71 -10.91
CA MET A 31 -7.89 -4.95 -10.13
C MET A 31 -8.72 -4.87 -8.85
N LEU A 32 -8.76 -3.69 -8.25
CA LEU A 32 -9.52 -3.39 -7.04
C LEU A 32 -11.05 -3.56 -7.24
N GLU A 33 -11.57 -3.44 -8.46
CA GLU A 33 -12.97 -3.75 -8.77
C GLU A 33 -13.33 -5.21 -8.46
N PHE A 34 -12.37 -6.12 -8.60
CA PHE A 34 -12.54 -7.56 -8.39
C PHE A 34 -11.99 -8.05 -7.04
N HIS A 35 -11.19 -7.22 -6.36
CA HIS A 35 -10.48 -7.58 -5.13
C HIS A 35 -10.79 -6.56 -4.01
N ALA A 36 -12.01 -6.62 -3.50
CA ALA A 36 -12.49 -5.79 -2.38
C ALA A 36 -11.58 -5.83 -1.15
N GLY A 37 -10.94 -6.98 -0.89
CA GLY A 37 -10.08 -7.20 0.28
C GLY A 37 -8.74 -6.46 0.27
N TRP A 38 -8.39 -5.77 -0.83
CA TRP A 38 -7.10 -5.09 -0.99
C TRP A 38 -7.21 -3.58 -0.74
N ALA A 39 -6.07 -2.96 -0.43
CA ALA A 39 -5.95 -1.51 -0.23
C ALA A 39 -4.91 -0.91 -1.17
N LEU A 40 -5.19 0.26 -1.74
CA LEU A 40 -4.27 1.00 -2.58
C LEU A 40 -3.88 2.30 -1.89
N LEU A 41 -2.59 2.52 -1.73
CA LEU A 41 -1.99 3.78 -1.31
C LEU A 41 -1.30 4.40 -2.51
N SER A 42 -1.87 5.48 -3.05
CA SER A 42 -1.25 6.26 -4.11
C SER A 42 -0.91 7.65 -3.60
N THR A 43 0.31 8.08 -3.89
CA THR A 43 0.86 9.40 -3.61
C THR A 43 1.64 9.87 -4.84
N CYS A 44 2.15 11.10 -4.83
CA CYS A 44 3.02 11.58 -5.90
C CYS A 44 4.34 10.78 -6.05
N HIS A 45 4.85 10.21 -4.96
CA HIS A 45 6.16 9.55 -4.91
C HIS A 45 6.10 8.02 -4.90
N ARG A 46 4.96 7.42 -4.57
CA ARG A 46 4.79 5.97 -4.46
C ARG A 46 3.39 5.55 -4.82
N VAL A 47 3.28 4.35 -5.41
CA VAL A 47 2.03 3.64 -5.61
C VAL A 47 2.20 2.23 -5.04
N GLU A 48 1.35 1.86 -4.09
CA GLU A 48 1.48 0.65 -3.31
C GLU A 48 0.15 -0.08 -3.17
N LEU A 49 0.10 -1.32 -3.63
CA LEU A 49 -1.05 -2.20 -3.53
C LEU A 49 -0.82 -3.24 -2.43
N TYR A 50 -1.71 -3.28 -1.45
CA TYR A 50 -1.63 -4.13 -0.28
C TYR A 50 -2.73 -5.20 -0.27
N GLY A 51 -2.41 -6.37 0.26
CA GLY A 51 -3.38 -7.45 0.47
C GLY A 51 -2.90 -8.49 1.47
N MET A 52 -3.72 -9.52 1.67
CA MET A 52 -3.45 -10.65 2.55
C MET A 52 -3.40 -11.96 1.74
N GLY A 53 -2.57 -12.90 2.17
CA GLY A 53 -2.54 -14.26 1.61
C GLY A 53 -1.82 -14.35 0.26
N PRO A 54 -2.40 -14.98 -0.78
CA PRO A 54 -1.72 -15.15 -2.06
C PRO A 54 -1.48 -13.80 -2.73
N VAL A 55 -0.27 -13.61 -3.23
CA VAL A 55 0.12 -12.36 -3.90
C VAL A 55 -0.11 -12.50 -5.40
N PRO A 56 -0.74 -11.53 -6.06
CA PRO A 56 -0.85 -11.52 -7.50
C PRO A 56 0.54 -11.42 -8.15
N ARG A 57 0.73 -12.09 -9.28
CA ARG A 57 1.98 -11.98 -10.04
C ARG A 57 1.95 -10.69 -10.85
N TRP A 58 2.89 -9.78 -10.57
CA TRP A 58 3.06 -8.54 -11.32
C TRP A 58 4.52 -8.39 -11.79
N PRO A 59 4.81 -8.64 -13.08
CA PRO A 59 6.17 -8.57 -13.60
C PRO A 59 6.78 -7.18 -13.41
N GLY A 60 8.03 -7.12 -12.98
CA GLY A 60 8.77 -5.86 -12.81
C GLY A 60 8.43 -5.08 -11.53
N VAL A 61 7.40 -5.47 -10.78
CA VAL A 61 6.99 -4.75 -9.56
C VAL A 61 7.58 -5.41 -8.31
N ARG A 62 8.20 -4.59 -7.46
CA ARG A 62 8.80 -5.06 -6.21
C ARG A 62 7.72 -5.59 -5.27
N THR A 63 7.90 -6.82 -4.81
CA THR A 63 6.97 -7.49 -3.89
C THR A 63 7.62 -7.69 -2.52
N LEU A 64 7.00 -7.19 -1.46
CA LEU A 64 7.35 -7.52 -0.07
C LEU A 64 6.25 -8.38 0.56
N ARG A 65 6.62 -9.26 1.49
CA ARG A 65 5.71 -10.20 2.16
C ARG A 65 5.99 -10.28 3.66
N GLY A 66 4.97 -10.60 4.44
CA GLY A 66 5.07 -10.77 5.88
C GLY A 66 5.58 -9.52 6.58
N ARG A 67 6.56 -9.69 7.48
CA ARG A 67 7.15 -8.61 8.26
C ARG A 67 7.66 -7.43 7.41
N PRO A 68 8.43 -7.63 6.32
CA PRO A 68 8.80 -6.55 5.40
C PRO A 68 7.63 -5.70 4.88
N ALA A 69 6.49 -6.31 4.55
CA ALA A 69 5.32 -5.57 4.09
C ALA A 69 4.71 -4.70 5.19
N ALA A 70 4.61 -5.23 6.40
CA ALA A 70 4.12 -4.49 7.56
C ALA A 70 5.07 -3.33 7.93
N LEU A 71 6.37 -3.57 7.93
CA LEU A 71 7.38 -2.54 8.23
C LEU A 71 7.36 -1.40 7.20
N ARG A 72 7.13 -1.71 5.92
CA ARG A 72 6.97 -0.68 4.89
C ARG A 72 5.81 0.24 5.18
N LEU A 73 4.61 -0.31 5.45
CA LEU A 73 3.45 0.53 5.76
C LEU A 73 3.67 1.40 7.00
N ILE A 74 4.26 0.83 8.06
CA ILE A 74 4.61 1.56 9.29
C ILE A 74 5.62 2.67 8.98
N GLY A 75 6.67 2.39 8.21
CA GLY A 75 7.68 3.37 7.83
C GLY A 75 7.13 4.52 7.01
N VAL A 76 6.21 4.22 6.08
CA VAL A 76 5.47 5.22 5.31
C VAL A 76 4.59 6.07 6.22
N ALA A 77 3.78 5.46 7.09
CA ALA A 77 2.91 6.19 8.01
C ALA A 77 3.67 7.07 9.00
N ALA A 78 4.84 6.61 9.47
CA ALA A 78 5.74 7.37 10.34
C ALA A 78 6.55 8.46 9.61
N GLY A 79 6.33 8.65 8.30
CA GLY A 79 7.01 9.68 7.50
C GLY A 79 8.50 9.39 7.24
N LEU A 80 9.01 8.22 7.59
CA LEU A 80 10.42 7.84 7.42
C LEU A 80 10.84 7.75 5.95
N GLU A 81 9.86 7.60 5.06
CA GLU A 81 10.06 7.53 3.61
C GLU A 81 9.48 8.76 2.87
N SER A 82 9.25 9.88 3.58
CA SER A 82 8.81 11.15 3.01
C SER A 82 9.99 12.00 2.54
N ALA A 83 9.87 12.62 1.37
CA ALA A 83 10.85 13.58 0.85
C ALA A 83 10.86 14.90 1.64
N VAL A 84 9.76 15.23 2.32
CA VAL A 84 9.63 16.36 3.24
C VAL A 84 9.36 15.80 4.63
N PRO A 85 10.37 15.76 5.52
CA PRO A 85 10.19 15.30 6.89
C PRO A 85 9.22 16.22 7.66
N GLY A 86 8.18 15.64 8.27
CA GLY A 86 7.30 16.37 9.20
C GLY A 86 6.02 16.98 8.62
N GLU A 87 5.71 16.77 7.34
CA GLU A 87 4.37 17.08 6.83
C GLU A 87 3.42 15.89 7.04
N ASP A 88 2.30 16.15 7.73
CA ASP A 88 1.20 15.21 8.00
C ASP A 88 0.53 14.63 6.73
N GLU A 89 1.00 15.01 5.55
CA GLU A 89 0.38 14.68 4.28
C GLU A 89 0.43 13.18 3.98
N VAL A 90 1.55 12.50 4.27
CA VAL A 90 1.64 11.04 4.07
C VAL A 90 0.72 10.30 5.03
N LEU A 91 0.68 10.70 6.31
CA LEU A 91 -0.20 10.07 7.30
C LEU A 91 -1.69 10.29 6.96
N ARG A 92 -2.04 11.48 6.43
CA ARG A 92 -3.37 11.74 5.87
C ARG A 92 -3.67 10.80 4.70
N GLN A 93 -2.76 10.64 3.76
CA GLN A 93 -2.93 9.74 2.61
C GLN A 93 -3.11 8.27 3.03
N VAL A 94 -2.38 7.81 4.06
CA VAL A 94 -2.58 6.46 4.62
C VAL A 94 -3.98 6.31 5.24
N ARG A 95 -4.47 7.32 5.97
CA ARG A 95 -5.84 7.34 6.50
C ARG A 95 -6.89 7.31 5.39
N ASP A 96 -6.69 8.08 4.33
CA ASP A 96 -7.61 8.17 3.20
C ASP A 96 -7.63 6.86 2.40
N ALA A 97 -6.47 6.21 2.22
CA ALA A 97 -6.36 4.89 1.62
C ALA A 97 -7.13 3.82 2.42
N LEU A 98 -6.99 3.81 3.75
CA LEU A 98 -7.78 2.91 4.60
C LEU A 98 -9.28 3.18 4.50
N ALA A 99 -9.68 4.45 4.52
CA ALA A 99 -11.08 4.84 4.40
C ALA A 99 -11.68 4.40 3.05
N ALA A 100 -10.93 4.55 1.96
CA ALA A 100 -11.33 4.08 0.64
C ALA A 100 -11.44 2.55 0.56
N ALA A 101 -10.47 1.83 1.14
CA ALA A 101 -10.48 0.37 1.20
C ALA A 101 -11.68 -0.15 2.02
N ARG A 102 -12.01 0.50 3.15
CA ARG A 102 -13.19 0.16 3.97
C ARG A 102 -14.50 0.30 3.21
N ARG A 103 -14.68 1.36 2.43
CA ARG A 103 -15.89 1.52 1.59
C ARG A 103 -16.09 0.39 0.59
N ARG A 104 -15.01 -0.33 0.23
CA ARG A 104 -15.02 -1.43 -0.72
C ARG A 104 -15.06 -2.82 -0.08
N GLY A 105 -14.84 -2.93 1.23
CA GLY A 105 -14.82 -4.22 1.94
C GLY A 105 -13.43 -4.86 2.07
N VAL A 106 -12.44 -4.06 2.48
CA VAL A 106 -11.06 -4.51 2.76
C VAL A 106 -11.02 -5.69 3.75
N ASP A 107 -9.97 -6.52 3.67
CA ASP A 107 -9.72 -7.56 4.67
C ASP A 107 -9.45 -6.93 6.04
N GLU A 108 -10.15 -7.40 7.09
CA GLU A 108 -10.05 -6.86 8.45
C GLU A 108 -8.63 -6.91 9.04
N ARG A 109 -7.83 -7.93 8.68
CA ARG A 109 -6.43 -8.01 9.12
C ARG A 109 -5.59 -6.93 8.45
N LEU A 110 -5.88 -6.63 7.20
CA LEU A 110 -5.22 -5.53 6.50
C LEU A 110 -5.65 -4.18 7.06
N ALA A 111 -6.95 -3.98 7.31
CA ALA A 111 -7.45 -2.78 7.97
C ALA A 111 -6.75 -2.56 9.32
N ARG A 112 -6.61 -3.63 10.11
CA ARG A 112 -5.91 -3.57 11.39
C ARG A 112 -4.43 -3.20 11.24
N LEU A 113 -3.76 -3.70 10.21
CA LEU A 113 -2.38 -3.33 9.92
C LEU A 113 -2.25 -1.83 9.59
N PHE A 114 -3.18 -1.28 8.80
CA PHE A 114 -3.24 0.17 8.53
C PHE A 114 -3.50 0.98 9.80
N GLU A 115 -4.43 0.56 10.66
CA GLU A 115 -4.69 1.22 11.95
C GLU A 115 -3.44 1.27 12.84
N VAL A 116 -2.70 0.16 12.92
CA VAL A 116 -1.45 0.10 13.68
C VAL A 116 -0.42 1.06 13.10
N ALA A 117 -0.24 1.08 11.78
CA ALA A 117 0.68 2.00 11.12
C ALA A 117 0.29 3.47 11.36
N ILE A 118 -1.00 3.81 11.28
CA ILE A 118 -1.52 5.16 11.54
C ILE A 118 -1.32 5.56 13.01
N ALA A 119 -1.33 4.61 13.95
CA ALA A 119 -1.09 4.89 15.37
C ALA A 119 0.40 5.06 15.71
N THR A 120 1.31 4.63 14.83
CA THR A 120 2.76 4.74 15.04
C THR A 120 3.40 6.01 14.46
N GLY A 121 2.72 6.70 13.54
CA GLY A 121 3.12 8.00 13.00
C GLY A 121 2.34 9.14 13.62
#